data_AF-A7GAZ3-F1
#
_entry.id   AF-A7GAZ3-F1
#
_cell.length_a   1.000
_cell.length_b   1.000
_cell.length_c   1.000
_cell.angle_alpha   90.00
_cell.angle_beta   90.00
_cell.angle_gamma   90.00
#
_symmetry.space_group_name_H-M   'P 1'
#
loop_
_entity.id
_entity.type
_entity.pdbx_description
1 polymer ?
#
loop_
_entity_poly.entity_id
_entity_poly.type
_entity_poly.pdbx_seq_one_letter_code
_entity_poly.pdbx_strand_id
1 'polypeptide(L)'
;MRFKKTFIYVFLMIMSLSITSCSFVEPINSIKSIKEIQATTPIPKDYLDNIVKKYVGPEGMQPYFGGKTFYDYKIIDSEKSGDIIKIYLDLIGQEYYIEDDKLAMGTGGAFFASVTMKKENNNYKLVSYKVSKELETEESLKIFPKSIRKKALRTNTPSLKNVEKEAETYFKKTKN
;
A
#
# COMPACT_ATOMS: atom_id res chain seq x y z
N MET A 1 71.92 29.90 12.86
CA MET A 1 70.63 29.77 12.16
C MET A 1 69.52 30.29 13.09
N ARG A 2 68.58 31.05 12.54
CA ARG A 2 67.77 32.12 13.18
C ARG A 2 66.88 31.69 14.36
N PHE A 3 66.87 32.52 15.40
CA PHE A 3 65.83 32.59 16.43
C PHE A 3 64.67 33.49 15.98
N LYS A 4 63.46 33.09 16.36
CA LYS A 4 62.18 33.79 16.21
C LYS A 4 62.11 35.03 17.12
N LYS A 5 61.35 36.07 16.75
CA LYS A 5 60.05 36.43 17.38
C LYS A 5 59.55 37.85 17.02
N THR A 6 58.27 37.86 16.58
CA THR A 6 57.17 38.84 16.78
C THR A 6 57.37 40.34 16.59
N PHE A 7 56.49 40.92 15.75
CA PHE A 7 55.79 42.16 16.07
C PHE A 7 54.30 42.05 15.71
N ILE A 8 53.47 42.52 16.63
CA ILE A 8 52.01 42.66 16.59
C ILE A 8 51.66 44.06 16.06
N TYR A 9 50.47 44.20 15.45
CA TYR A 9 49.48 45.32 15.48
C TYR A 9 48.73 45.34 14.13
N VAL A 10 47.51 44.78 14.06
CA VAL A 10 46.22 45.46 14.28
C VAL A 10 46.01 46.62 13.30
N PHE A 11 45.18 46.42 12.28
CA PHE A 11 44.14 47.40 11.94
C PHE A 11 42.99 46.77 11.13
N LEU A 12 41.78 47.09 11.58
CA LEU A 12 40.50 46.78 10.98
C LEU A 12 40.40 47.26 9.52
N MET A 13 39.73 46.46 8.69
CA MET A 13 38.80 46.98 7.68
C MET A 13 37.73 45.91 7.42
N ILE A 14 36.61 46.08 8.12
CA ILE A 14 35.34 45.40 7.87
C ILE A 14 34.78 46.02 6.59
N MET A 15 34.62 45.22 5.53
CA MET A 15 33.67 45.47 4.45
C MET A 15 33.47 44.17 3.66
N SER A 16 32.70 43.22 4.22
CA SER A 16 32.11 42.14 3.44
C SER A 16 30.64 42.47 3.19
N LEU A 17 30.39 43.34 2.19
CA LEU A 17 29.14 43.34 1.46
C LEU A 17 29.18 42.17 0.47
N SER A 18 28.72 41.01 0.91
CA SER A 18 28.23 39.98 0.01
C SER A 18 26.72 39.88 0.24
N ILE A 19 25.99 40.58 -0.63
CA ILE A 19 24.55 40.49 -0.78
C ILE A 19 24.27 39.00 -1.06
N THR A 20 23.78 38.28 -0.04
CA THR A 20 23.20 36.96 -0.25
C THR A 20 21.89 37.22 -0.98
N SER A 21 21.95 37.24 -2.31
CA SER A 21 20.76 37.10 -3.13
C SER A 21 20.20 35.71 -2.84
N CYS A 22 19.32 35.62 -1.85
CA CYS A 22 18.35 34.55 -1.79
C CYS A 22 17.40 34.80 -2.97
N SER A 23 17.81 34.38 -4.16
CA SER A 23 16.84 34.02 -5.20
C SER A 23 15.99 32.93 -4.56
N PHE A 24 14.82 33.34 -4.07
CA PHE A 24 13.76 32.44 -3.65
C PHE A 24 13.31 31.72 -4.91
N VAL A 25 14.05 30.67 -5.27
CA VAL A 25 13.57 29.67 -6.22
C VAL A 25 12.50 28.94 -5.44
N GLU A 26 11.25 29.32 -5.67
CA GLU A 26 10.12 28.52 -5.25
C GLU A 26 10.37 27.09 -5.75
N PRO A 27 10.42 26.08 -4.87
CA PRO A 27 10.42 24.72 -5.35
C PRO A 27 9.08 24.53 -6.05
N ILE A 28 9.14 24.27 -7.35
CA ILE A 28 7.98 23.91 -8.17
C ILE A 28 7.49 22.56 -7.64
N ASN A 29 6.71 22.61 -6.56
CA ASN A 29 5.89 21.52 -6.09
C ASN A 29 4.67 21.42 -7.02
N SER A 30 4.93 21.19 -8.30
CA SER A 30 3.98 20.47 -9.14
C SER A 30 4.29 18.97 -9.02
N ILE A 31 4.21 18.44 -7.78
CA ILE A 31 3.74 17.08 -7.64
C ILE A 31 2.25 17.18 -7.99
N LYS A 32 1.99 17.17 -9.30
CA LYS A 32 0.69 16.84 -9.85
C LYS A 32 0.41 15.48 -9.24
N SER A 33 -0.38 15.46 -8.15
CA SER A 33 -0.83 14.24 -7.47
C SER A 33 -1.30 13.34 -8.60
N ILE A 34 -0.51 12.31 -8.92
CA ILE A 34 -0.91 11.31 -9.88
C ILE A 34 -2.08 10.65 -9.18
N LYS A 35 -3.28 11.09 -9.55
CA LYS A 35 -4.54 10.56 -9.03
C LYS A 35 -4.44 9.06 -9.25
N GLU A 36 -4.26 8.33 -8.16
CA GLU A 36 -3.95 6.90 -8.19
C GLU A 36 -5.08 6.22 -8.96
N ILE A 37 -4.82 5.79 -10.19
CA ILE A 37 -5.85 5.24 -11.07
C ILE A 37 -6.08 3.80 -10.65
N GLN A 38 -6.91 3.60 -9.63
CA GLN A 38 -7.45 2.29 -9.33
C GLN A 38 -8.28 1.85 -10.54
N ALA A 39 -7.99 0.68 -11.10
CA ALA A 39 -8.79 0.16 -12.20
C ALA A 39 -10.22 -0.07 -11.71
N THR A 40 -11.20 0.40 -12.49
CA THR A 40 -12.61 0.12 -12.20
C THR A 40 -12.91 -1.34 -12.56
N THR A 41 -13.76 -1.99 -11.76
CA THR A 41 -14.19 -3.37 -11.99
C THR A 41 -15.67 -3.41 -12.39
N PRO A 42 -16.09 -4.34 -13.26
CA PRO A 42 -17.49 -4.47 -13.68
C PRO A 42 -18.42 -5.10 -12.60
N ILE A 43 -17.99 -5.13 -11.34
CA ILE A 43 -18.75 -5.70 -10.22
C ILE A 43 -18.89 -4.67 -9.09
N PRO A 44 -19.98 -4.69 -8.30
CA PRO A 44 -20.09 -3.81 -7.16
C PRO A 44 -19.03 -4.12 -6.10
N LYS A 45 -18.50 -3.07 -5.45
CA LYS A 45 -17.43 -3.18 -4.45
C LYS A 45 -17.78 -4.16 -3.33
N ASP A 46 -19.01 -4.11 -2.81
CA ASP A 46 -19.44 -4.94 -1.68
C ASP A 46 -19.35 -6.45 -1.97
N TYR A 47 -19.58 -6.86 -3.23
CA TYR A 47 -19.39 -8.27 -3.62
C TYR A 47 -17.93 -8.66 -3.50
N LEU A 48 -17.03 -7.83 -4.04
CA LEU A 48 -15.60 -8.10 -4.01
C LEU A 48 -15.06 -8.04 -2.58
N ASP A 49 -15.45 -7.05 -1.79
CA ASP A 49 -15.10 -6.92 -0.37
C ASP A 49 -15.46 -8.20 0.39
N ASN A 50 -16.68 -8.71 0.20
CA ASN A 50 -17.13 -9.94 0.86
C ASN A 50 -16.32 -11.16 0.43
N ILE A 51 -15.99 -11.29 -0.86
CA ILE A 51 -15.16 -12.39 -1.36
C ILE A 51 -13.74 -12.29 -0.80
N VAL A 52 -13.15 -11.10 -0.79
CA VAL A 52 -11.80 -10.87 -0.29
C VAL A 52 -11.72 -11.21 1.19
N LYS A 53 -12.62 -10.67 2.00
CA LYS A 53 -12.61 -10.87 3.46
C LYS A 53 -12.93 -12.31 3.86
N LYS A 54 -13.76 -13.03 3.08
CA LYS A 54 -14.20 -14.39 3.42
C LYS A 54 -13.28 -15.50 2.89
N TYR A 55 -12.69 -15.32 1.71
CA TYR A 55 -11.97 -16.39 1.01
C TYR A 55 -10.52 -16.02 0.67
N VAL A 56 -10.30 -14.88 0.02
CA VAL A 56 -8.98 -14.55 -0.55
C VAL A 56 -7.98 -14.15 0.54
N GLY A 57 -8.37 -13.25 1.44
CA GLY A 57 -7.53 -12.77 2.55
C GLY A 57 -7.03 -13.89 3.46
N PRO A 58 -7.93 -14.74 4.00
CA PRO A 58 -7.54 -15.83 4.88
C PRO A 58 -6.61 -16.89 4.24
N GLU A 59 -6.63 -17.04 2.91
CA GLU A 59 -5.69 -17.95 2.22
C GLU A 59 -4.28 -17.36 2.13
N GLY A 60 -4.16 -16.03 2.00
CA GLY A 60 -2.85 -15.36 1.94
C GLY A 60 -2.14 -15.23 3.28
N MET A 61 -2.89 -15.17 4.38
CA MET A 61 -2.34 -14.95 5.72
C MET A 61 -3.16 -15.63 6.81
N GLN A 62 -2.45 -16.32 7.71
CA GLN A 62 -2.99 -16.80 8.96
C GLN A 62 -2.46 -15.96 10.14
N PRO A 63 -3.31 -15.59 11.12
CA PRO A 63 -2.88 -14.89 12.33
C PRO A 63 -1.98 -15.78 13.20
N TYR A 64 -1.05 -15.16 13.93
CA TYR A 64 -0.12 -15.85 14.84
C TYR A 64 -0.18 -15.33 16.28
N PHE A 65 -0.68 -14.11 16.49
CA PHE A 65 -0.71 -13.43 17.78
C PHE A 65 -2.07 -13.56 18.49
N GLY A 66 -2.95 -14.43 17.99
CA GLY A 66 -4.31 -14.60 18.52
C GLY A 66 -5.23 -13.40 18.24
N GLY A 67 -4.82 -12.51 17.33
CA GLY A 67 -5.58 -11.34 16.93
C GLY A 67 -6.61 -11.62 15.83
N LYS A 68 -7.14 -10.53 15.27
CA LYS A 68 -8.03 -10.56 14.11
C LYS A 68 -7.30 -9.99 12.90
N THR A 69 -7.42 -10.68 11.76
CA THR A 69 -6.92 -10.18 10.48
C THR A 69 -7.93 -9.27 9.81
N PHE A 70 -7.41 -8.21 9.21
CA PHE A 70 -8.15 -7.24 8.42
C PHE A 70 -7.47 -7.10 7.06
N TYR A 71 -8.26 -6.81 6.02
CA TYR A 71 -7.81 -6.87 4.64
C TYR A 71 -8.28 -5.66 3.84
N ASP A 72 -7.40 -5.12 3.00
CA ASP A 72 -7.74 -4.13 1.98
C ASP A 72 -7.06 -4.51 0.66
N TYR A 73 -7.56 -3.99 -0.45
CA TYR A 73 -7.05 -4.35 -1.77
C TYR A 73 -7.15 -3.21 -2.77
N LYS A 74 -6.29 -3.30 -3.79
CA LYS A 74 -6.36 -2.51 -5.00
C LYS A 74 -6.60 -3.42 -6.19
N ILE A 75 -7.39 -2.91 -7.12
CA ILE A 75 -7.66 -3.61 -8.37
C ILE A 75 -6.59 -3.18 -9.35
N ILE A 76 -5.77 -4.14 -9.75
CA ILE A 76 -4.73 -3.96 -10.77
C ILE A 76 -5.40 -3.85 -12.14
N ASP A 77 -6.31 -4.78 -12.43
CA ASP A 77 -7.07 -4.82 -13.68
C ASP A 77 -8.25 -5.79 -13.59
N SER A 78 -9.10 -5.79 -14.62
CA SER A 78 -10.10 -6.83 -14.83
C SER A 78 -10.27 -7.22 -16.30
N GLU A 79 -10.64 -8.47 -16.53
CA GLU A 79 -10.96 -9.03 -17.84
C GLU A 79 -12.39 -9.57 -17.80
N LYS A 80 -13.18 -9.29 -18.84
CA LYS A 80 -14.55 -9.80 -18.98
C LYS A 80 -14.69 -10.58 -20.27
N SER A 81 -15.23 -11.79 -20.18
CA SER A 81 -15.58 -12.64 -21.33
C SER A 81 -16.96 -13.26 -21.09
N GLY A 82 -17.96 -12.77 -21.83
CA GLY A 82 -19.36 -13.10 -21.58
C GLY A 82 -19.78 -12.75 -20.14
N ASP A 83 -20.25 -13.77 -19.41
CA ASP A 83 -20.64 -13.65 -18.00
C ASP A 83 -19.49 -13.89 -17.02
N ILE A 84 -18.29 -14.25 -17.50
CA ILE A 84 -17.13 -14.47 -16.65
C ILE A 84 -16.33 -13.18 -16.50
N ILE A 85 -16.02 -12.83 -15.26
CA ILE A 85 -15.25 -11.66 -14.88
C ILE A 85 -14.05 -12.14 -14.06
N LYS A 86 -12.85 -11.82 -14.52
CA LYS A 86 -11.61 -12.09 -13.81
C LYS A 86 -11.00 -10.78 -13.32
N ILE A 87 -10.64 -10.73 -12.05
CA ILE A 87 -10.17 -9.53 -11.36
C ILE A 87 -8.82 -9.84 -10.77
N TYR A 88 -7.88 -8.94 -10.98
CA TYR A 88 -6.50 -9.04 -10.50
C TYR A 88 -6.28 -8.03 -9.38
N LEU A 89 -5.80 -8.51 -8.25
CA LEU A 89 -5.75 -7.78 -6.99
C LEU A 89 -4.32 -7.72 -6.46
N ASP A 90 -4.00 -6.56 -5.89
CA ASP A 90 -2.94 -6.38 -4.92
C ASP A 90 -3.61 -6.26 -3.55
N LEU A 91 -3.33 -7.21 -2.66
CA LEU A 91 -4.01 -7.42 -1.38
C LEU A 91 -3.04 -7.17 -0.24
N ILE A 92 -3.47 -6.43 0.77
CA ILE A 92 -2.76 -6.32 2.05
C ILE A 92 -3.60 -6.95 3.16
N GLY A 93 -2.94 -7.70 4.03
CA GLY A 93 -3.50 -8.26 5.25
C GLY A 93 -2.68 -7.86 6.46
N GLN A 94 -3.34 -7.51 7.55
CA GLN A 94 -2.69 -7.19 8.81
C GLN A 94 -3.52 -7.72 9.98
N GLU A 95 -2.88 -8.50 10.83
CA GLU A 95 -3.39 -8.90 12.13
C GLU A 95 -3.27 -7.75 13.13
N TYR A 96 -4.32 -7.54 13.89
CA TYR A 96 -4.34 -6.63 15.03
C TYR A 96 -4.91 -7.32 16.27
N TYR A 97 -4.39 -6.95 17.43
CA TYR A 97 -4.82 -7.43 18.74
C TYR A 97 -4.70 -6.30 19.78
N ILE A 98 -5.18 -6.55 21.00
CA ILE A 98 -5.02 -5.63 22.12
C ILE A 98 -3.91 -6.12 23.03
N GLU A 99 -2.94 -5.25 23.30
CA GLU A 99 -1.84 -5.44 24.23
C GLU A 99 -1.70 -4.16 25.05
N ASP A 100 -1.63 -4.28 26.38
CA ASP A 100 -1.56 -3.14 27.31
C ASP A 100 -2.60 -2.04 27.01
N ASP A 101 -3.84 -2.48 26.78
CA ASP A 101 -4.99 -1.64 26.41
C ASP A 101 -4.90 -0.89 25.07
N LYS A 102 -3.84 -1.10 24.30
CA LYS A 102 -3.57 -0.46 23.01
C LYS A 102 -3.74 -1.43 21.85
N LEU A 103 -4.03 -0.88 20.68
CA LEU A 103 -4.05 -1.64 19.43
C LEU A 103 -2.60 -1.95 19.02
N ALA A 104 -2.25 -3.23 18.95
CA ALA A 104 -0.95 -3.71 18.51
C ALA A 104 -1.07 -4.40 17.14
N MET A 105 0.02 -4.35 16.36
CA MET A 105 0.13 -5.04 15.07
C MET A 105 0.77 -6.42 15.27
N GLY A 106 0.20 -7.43 14.63
CA GLY A 106 0.73 -8.79 14.54
C GLY A 106 1.26 -9.11 13.14
N THR A 107 0.94 -10.32 12.69
CA THR A 107 1.33 -10.82 11.36
C THR A 107 0.79 -9.93 10.25
N GLY A 108 1.66 -9.48 9.35
CA GLY A 108 1.34 -8.56 8.24
C GLY A 108 1.98 -8.98 6.92
N GLY A 109 1.38 -8.59 5.79
CA GLY A 109 1.88 -9.02 4.47
C GLY A 109 1.05 -8.49 3.31
N ALA A 110 1.72 -8.37 2.16
CA ALA A 110 1.12 -8.02 0.88
C ALA A 110 1.28 -9.19 -0.11
N PHE A 111 0.22 -9.46 -0.86
CA PHE A 111 0.13 -10.62 -1.75
C PHE A 111 -0.65 -10.26 -3.01
N PHE A 112 -0.30 -10.91 -4.12
CA PHE A 112 -1.12 -10.85 -5.31
C PHE A 112 -2.19 -11.93 -5.29
N ALA A 113 -3.38 -11.58 -5.80
CA ALA A 113 -4.48 -12.52 -5.94
C ALA A 113 -5.25 -12.31 -7.24
N SER A 114 -5.93 -13.36 -7.69
CA SER A 114 -6.93 -13.27 -8.75
C SER A 114 -8.24 -13.87 -8.31
N VAL A 115 -9.34 -13.24 -8.68
CA VAL A 115 -10.71 -13.68 -8.39
C VAL A 115 -11.44 -13.84 -9.71
N THR A 116 -12.05 -15.00 -9.94
CA THR A 116 -12.91 -15.25 -11.08
C THR A 116 -14.33 -15.36 -10.58
N MET A 117 -15.22 -14.57 -11.16
CA MET A 117 -16.65 -14.59 -10.85
C MET A 117 -17.50 -14.77 -12.09
N LYS A 118 -18.72 -15.23 -11.89
CA LYS A 118 -19.73 -15.37 -12.94
C LYS A 118 -20.94 -14.50 -12.61
N LYS A 119 -21.39 -13.71 -13.59
CA LYS A 119 -22.64 -12.97 -13.51
C LYS A 119 -23.80 -13.93 -13.82
N GLU A 120 -24.74 -14.06 -12.90
CA GLU A 120 -25.94 -14.88 -13.07
C GLU A 120 -27.15 -14.16 -12.46
N ASN A 121 -28.22 -13.97 -13.22
CA ASN A 121 -29.49 -13.39 -12.74
C ASN A 121 -29.31 -12.10 -11.92
N ASN A 122 -28.55 -11.14 -12.46
CA ASN A 122 -28.16 -9.88 -11.80
C ASN A 122 -27.34 -10.01 -10.51
N ASN A 123 -26.86 -11.21 -10.19
CA ASN A 123 -26.00 -11.50 -9.07
C ASN A 123 -24.60 -11.94 -9.56
N TYR A 124 -23.65 -12.01 -8.64
CA TYR A 124 -22.26 -12.35 -8.88
C TYR A 124 -21.87 -13.54 -7.99
N LYS A 125 -21.48 -14.65 -8.61
CA LYS A 125 -21.01 -15.84 -7.90
C LYS A 125 -19.52 -16.02 -8.05
N LEU A 126 -18.84 -16.33 -6.94
CA LEU A 126 -17.45 -16.76 -6.97
C LEU A 126 -17.35 -18.09 -7.72
N VAL A 127 -16.47 -18.14 -8.73
CA VAL A 127 -16.14 -19.35 -9.48
C VAL A 127 -14.86 -19.96 -8.96
N SER A 128 -13.82 -19.13 -8.82
CA SER A 128 -12.52 -19.55 -8.32
C SER A 128 -11.71 -18.34 -7.88
N TYR A 129 -10.67 -18.58 -7.10
CA TYR A 129 -9.67 -17.58 -6.78
C TYR A 129 -8.29 -18.26 -6.68
N LYS A 130 -7.24 -17.45 -6.74
CA LYS A 130 -5.84 -17.87 -6.52
C LYS A 130 -5.11 -16.78 -5.76
N VAL A 131 -4.35 -17.18 -4.75
CA VAL A 131 -3.46 -16.28 -4.00
C VAL A 131 -2.02 -16.70 -4.25
N SER A 132 -1.12 -15.74 -4.40
CA SER A 132 0.31 -16.03 -4.42
C SER A 132 0.74 -16.62 -3.08
N LYS A 133 1.51 -17.70 -3.13
CA LYS A 133 2.15 -18.28 -1.93
C LYS A 133 3.39 -17.49 -1.49
N GLU A 134 3.95 -16.72 -2.41
CA GLU A 134 5.07 -15.82 -2.15
C GLU A 134 4.53 -14.44 -1.79
N LEU A 135 5.23 -13.75 -0.89
CA LEU A 135 5.08 -12.30 -0.69
C LEU A 135 5.38 -11.55 -1.99
N GLU A 136 5.03 -10.27 -2.03
CA GLU A 136 5.15 -9.37 -3.19
C GLU A 136 6.57 -9.35 -3.82
N THR A 137 6.81 -10.32 -4.71
CA THR A 137 8.07 -10.61 -5.41
C THR A 137 7.81 -10.86 -6.90
N GLU A 138 8.84 -10.91 -7.74
CA GLU A 138 8.65 -11.26 -9.16
C GLU A 138 8.04 -12.66 -9.35
N GLU A 139 8.32 -13.60 -8.43
CA GLU A 139 7.73 -14.93 -8.41
C GLU A 139 6.23 -14.87 -8.13
N SER A 140 5.80 -14.04 -7.18
CA SER A 140 4.39 -13.85 -6.86
C SER A 140 3.56 -13.36 -8.05
N LEU A 141 4.16 -12.60 -8.97
CA LEU A 141 3.52 -12.12 -10.20
C LEU A 141 3.24 -13.23 -11.22
N LYS A 142 3.84 -14.42 -11.06
CA LYS A 142 3.63 -15.52 -12.01
C LYS A 142 2.21 -16.04 -12.04
N ILE A 143 1.41 -15.77 -11.00
CA ILE A 143 -0.03 -16.08 -10.96
C ILE A 143 -0.81 -15.29 -12.03
N PHE A 144 -0.26 -14.17 -12.50
CA PHE A 144 -0.88 -13.29 -13.48
C PHE A 144 -0.43 -13.59 -14.92
N PRO A 145 -1.29 -13.33 -15.93
CA PRO A 145 -0.87 -13.23 -17.32
C PRO A 145 0.19 -12.15 -17.53
N LYS A 146 1.06 -12.32 -18.53
CA LYS A 146 2.17 -11.38 -18.81
C LYS A 146 1.72 -9.92 -18.98
N SER A 147 0.54 -9.69 -19.56
CA SER A 147 -0.05 -8.36 -19.74
C SER A 147 -0.33 -7.66 -18.41
N ILE A 148 -0.79 -8.41 -17.40
CA ILE A 148 -1.17 -7.91 -16.08
C ILE A 148 0.06 -7.69 -15.20
N ARG A 149 1.11 -8.51 -15.32
CA ARG A 149 2.36 -8.37 -14.54
C ARG A 149 2.96 -6.96 -14.65
N LYS A 150 2.95 -6.38 -15.86
CA LYS A 150 3.45 -5.02 -16.11
C LYS A 150 2.60 -3.94 -15.41
N LYS A 151 1.30 -4.19 -15.25
CA LYS A 151 0.38 -3.29 -14.54
C LYS A 151 0.56 -3.41 -13.02
N ALA A 152 0.72 -4.64 -12.53
CA ALA A 152 0.97 -4.93 -11.12
C ALA A 152 2.23 -4.21 -10.63
N LEU A 153 3.34 -4.29 -11.37
CA LEU A 153 4.60 -3.58 -11.06
C LEU A 153 4.48 -2.03 -11.01
N ARG A 154 3.39 -1.46 -11.52
CA ARG A 154 3.12 -0.02 -11.53
C ARG A 154 2.01 0.39 -10.58
N THR A 155 1.33 -0.60 -9.99
CA THR A 155 0.26 -0.38 -9.02
C THR A 155 0.92 -0.26 -7.66
N ASN A 156 0.65 0.81 -6.93
CA ASN A 156 1.13 0.89 -5.55
C ASN A 156 0.27 -0.02 -4.68
N THR A 157 0.88 -0.69 -3.72
CA THR A 157 0.21 -1.48 -2.68
C THR A 157 -0.87 -0.67 -1.95
N PRO A 158 -1.97 -1.30 -1.49
CA PRO A 158 -2.97 -0.62 -0.66
C PRO A 158 -2.35 -0.05 0.63
N SER A 159 -2.90 1.06 1.12
CA SER A 159 -2.41 1.66 2.37
C SER A 159 -2.95 0.90 3.58
N LEU A 160 -2.06 0.57 4.52
CA LEU A 160 -2.45 -0.01 5.82
C LEU A 160 -3.41 0.88 6.62
N LYS A 161 -3.49 2.19 6.35
CA LYS A 161 -4.35 3.12 7.09
C LYS A 161 -5.83 2.71 7.11
N ASN A 162 -6.34 2.15 6.01
CA ASN A 162 -7.73 1.69 5.95
C ASN A 162 -7.95 0.46 6.84
N VAL A 163 -6.98 -0.45 6.81
CA VAL A 163 -6.97 -1.69 7.59
C VAL A 163 -6.88 -1.37 9.09
N GLU A 164 -5.98 -0.47 9.46
CA GLU A 164 -5.82 0.02 10.84
C GLU A 164 -7.10 0.68 11.36
N LYS A 165 -7.72 1.55 10.55
CA LYS A 165 -8.98 2.21 10.92
C LYS A 165 -10.12 1.20 11.11
N GLU A 166 -10.19 0.16 10.28
CA GLU A 166 -11.17 -0.92 10.44
C GLU A 166 -10.91 -1.70 11.75
N ALA A 167 -9.65 -1.99 12.06
CA ALA A 167 -9.24 -2.65 13.30
C ALA A 167 -9.58 -1.81 14.55
N GLU A 168 -9.25 -0.52 14.55
CA GLU A 168 -9.63 0.39 15.63
C GLU A 168 -11.15 0.37 15.87
N THR A 169 -11.92 0.45 14.78
CA THR A 169 -13.39 0.44 14.87
C THR A 169 -13.91 -0.86 15.46
N TYR A 170 -13.32 -1.99 15.07
CA TYR A 170 -13.67 -3.30 15.59
C TYR A 170 -13.37 -3.40 17.10
N PHE A 171 -12.14 -3.12 17.53
CA PHE A 171 -11.75 -3.29 18.93
C PHE A 171 -12.36 -2.25 19.86
N LYS A 172 -12.66 -1.03 19.39
CA LYS A 172 -13.43 -0.04 20.16
C LYS A 172 -14.86 -0.52 20.46
N LYS A 173 -15.51 -1.20 19.51
CA LYS A 173 -16.85 -1.75 19.70
C LYS A 173 -16.86 -2.95 20.66
N THR A 174 -15.82 -3.77 20.64
CA THR A 174 -15.73 -4.98 21.47
C THR A 174 -15.39 -4.69 22.94
N LYS A 175 -14.85 -3.50 23.26
CA LYS A 175 -14.60 -3.07 24.64
C LYS A 175 -15.87 -2.56 25.37
N ASN A 176 -16.97 -2.30 24.65
CA ASN A 176 -18.26 -1.84 25.21
C ASN A 176 -19.25 -3.00 25.33
#